data_AF-A0A511HBT2-F1
#
_entry.id   AF-A0A511HBT2-F1
#
_cell.length_a   1.000
_cell.length_b   1.000
_cell.length_c   1.000
_cell.angle_alpha   90.00
_cell.angle_beta   90.00
_cell.angle_gamma   90.00
#
_symmetry.space_group_name_H-M   'P 1'
#
loop_
_entity.id
_entity.type
_entity.pdbx_description
1 polymer ?
#
loop_
_entity_poly.entity_id
_entity_poly.type
_entity_poly.pdbx_seq_one_letter_code
_entity_poly.pdbx_strand_id
1 'polypeptide(L)'
;MTVTFQNMPLEFSLAEADPALWSRLPSQVQAIAGDWMSTGRIPTADIVAPFHAPPFVKPRFHVRAMYRCVDGHGFDQGVIALKGTETAARDMRLALQTMTAGRPYVNRIELFMYQEYKLPIAVRLREALLDARKALALNQALWTTFEEQAPIPVPLGVFRWPVEHQRAYEDELQKVLSDTGAEVAEQLQDSLGVLVYYFPRSPIRVRHLRHEKTSAYPDAAGRAERVRSWVELAARLMVAGYFPCTLDNQRQGCCLSDQNVCVDGGFVDIDSIKRMSDITDPGLFHGNLLLTVAMLAHSCAVYLSGEKTVASHPAFEQVVTMHSIFGSNLAGALYLPAIWRDLTSALQRLIEAGHTVDERLETLLKKDSGADLLVELTSRIPGQSESSSEMTFHTSVKHPFEAP
;
A
#
# COMPACT_ATOMS: atom_id res chain seq x y z
N MET A 1 -24.98 7.94 -6.92
CA MET A 1 -24.53 6.83 -6.05
C MET A 1 -23.60 7.35 -4.94
N THR A 2 -23.82 8.58 -4.50
CA THR A 2 -23.13 9.17 -3.35
C THR A 2 -24.15 9.96 -2.56
N VAL A 3 -23.96 10.01 -1.25
CA VAL A 3 -24.67 10.94 -0.37
C VAL A 3 -23.65 11.98 0.07
N THR A 4 -24.06 13.17 0.47
CA THR A 4 -23.15 14.17 1.05
C THR A 4 -23.47 14.29 2.52
N PHE A 5 -22.51 13.92 3.37
CA PHE A 5 -22.62 14.17 4.80
C PHE A 5 -22.23 15.62 5.07
N GLN A 6 -22.95 16.29 5.97
CA GLN A 6 -22.73 17.71 6.26
C GLN A 6 -22.07 17.89 7.62
N ASN A 7 -21.33 18.98 7.78
CA ASN A 7 -20.75 19.44 9.05
C ASN A 7 -19.84 18.41 9.74
N MET A 8 -19.08 17.61 8.97
CA MET A 8 -18.06 16.74 9.57
C MET A 8 -16.90 17.60 10.10
N PRO A 9 -16.50 17.48 11.39
CA PRO A 9 -15.35 18.20 11.91
C PRO A 9 -14.08 17.88 11.15
N LEU A 10 -13.33 18.91 10.76
CA LEU A 10 -12.02 18.80 10.14
C LEU A 10 -10.95 18.67 11.23
N GLU A 11 -10.16 17.59 11.17
CA GLU A 11 -9.15 17.23 12.17
C GLU A 11 -7.72 17.43 11.67
N PHE A 12 -7.55 17.45 10.35
CA PHE A 12 -6.28 17.70 9.67
C PHE A 12 -6.56 18.33 8.31
N SER A 13 -5.76 19.31 7.94
CA SER A 13 -5.79 19.98 6.63
C SER A 13 -4.36 20.15 6.11
N LEU A 14 -4.11 19.70 4.88
CA LEU A 14 -2.84 19.96 4.20
C LEU A 14 -2.61 21.45 3.98
N ALA A 15 -3.67 22.19 3.65
CA ALA A 15 -3.57 23.62 3.38
C ALA A 15 -3.04 24.40 4.60
N GLU A 16 -3.32 23.91 5.81
CA GLU A 16 -2.82 24.49 7.06
C GLU A 16 -1.47 23.90 7.49
N ALA A 17 -1.30 22.57 7.36
CA ALA A 17 -0.11 21.87 7.82
C ALA A 17 1.12 22.11 6.93
N ASP A 18 0.92 22.26 5.61
CA ASP A 18 1.97 22.56 4.64
C ASP A 18 1.40 23.35 3.43
N PRO A 19 1.26 24.68 3.57
CA PRO A 19 0.75 25.54 2.51
C PRO A 19 1.59 25.49 1.23
N ALA A 20 2.91 25.22 1.35
CA ALA A 20 3.81 25.13 0.21
C ALA A 20 3.50 23.90 -0.63
N LEU A 21 3.36 22.72 0.01
CA LEU A 21 2.94 21.51 -0.68
C LEU A 21 1.52 21.64 -1.25
N TRP A 22 0.60 22.24 -0.50
CA TRP A 22 -0.76 22.52 -0.97
C TRP A 22 -0.77 23.34 -2.27
N SER A 23 0.00 24.43 -2.32
CA SER A 23 0.06 25.33 -3.47
C SER A 23 0.56 24.67 -4.76
N ARG A 24 1.28 23.53 -4.63
CA ARG A 24 1.83 22.74 -5.75
C ARG A 24 0.84 21.73 -6.31
N LEU A 25 -0.26 21.47 -5.61
CA LEU A 25 -1.30 20.56 -6.10
C LEU A 25 -1.99 21.16 -7.34
N PRO A 26 -2.55 20.33 -8.25
CA PRO A 26 -3.37 20.84 -9.34
C PRO A 26 -4.51 21.72 -8.82
N SER A 27 -4.78 22.84 -9.50
CA SER A 27 -5.80 23.80 -9.05
C SER A 27 -7.19 23.18 -8.89
N GLN A 28 -7.53 22.19 -9.71
CA GLN A 28 -8.78 21.43 -9.59
C GLN A 28 -8.84 20.61 -8.30
N VAL A 29 -7.73 19.99 -7.89
CA VAL A 29 -7.62 19.26 -6.62
C VAL A 29 -7.78 20.22 -5.45
N GLN A 30 -7.10 21.37 -5.50
CA GLN A 30 -7.22 22.42 -4.48
C GLN A 30 -8.67 22.91 -4.36
N ALA A 31 -9.36 23.16 -5.47
CA ALA A 31 -10.74 23.62 -5.48
C ALA A 31 -11.70 22.57 -4.89
N ILE A 32 -11.61 21.31 -5.33
CA ILE A 32 -12.48 20.24 -4.85
C ILE A 32 -12.26 19.98 -3.35
N ALA A 33 -11.00 19.79 -2.94
CA ALA A 33 -10.70 19.43 -1.57
C ALA A 33 -10.86 20.65 -0.63
N GLY A 34 -10.59 21.87 -1.10
CA GLY A 34 -10.82 23.10 -0.36
C GLY A 34 -12.29 23.38 -0.07
N ASP A 35 -13.20 23.08 -1.02
CA ASP A 35 -14.65 23.13 -0.78
C ASP A 35 -15.06 22.16 0.35
N TRP A 36 -14.56 20.91 0.31
CA TRP A 36 -14.84 19.92 1.34
C TRP A 36 -14.30 20.31 2.71
N MET A 37 -13.08 20.82 2.79
CA MET A 37 -12.46 21.27 4.04
C MET A 37 -13.18 22.48 4.64
N SER A 38 -13.58 23.44 3.82
CA SER A 38 -14.23 24.68 4.30
C SER A 38 -15.70 24.47 4.70
N THR A 39 -16.40 23.56 4.03
CA THR A 39 -17.83 23.32 4.28
C THR A 39 -18.11 22.12 5.18
N GLY A 40 -17.14 21.23 5.39
CA GLY A 40 -17.34 19.94 6.05
C GLY A 40 -18.32 19.02 5.30
N ARG A 41 -18.55 19.27 4.00
CA ARG A 41 -19.48 18.52 3.15
C ARG A 41 -18.75 17.43 2.39
N ILE A 42 -18.71 16.23 2.96
CA ILE A 42 -17.93 15.11 2.42
C ILE A 42 -18.83 14.16 1.63
N PRO A 43 -18.51 13.86 0.37
CA PRO A 43 -19.18 12.79 -0.35
C PRO A 43 -18.91 11.45 0.32
N THR A 44 -19.95 10.65 0.49
CA THR A 44 -19.89 9.31 1.06
C THR A 44 -20.39 8.27 0.06
N ALA A 45 -19.89 7.04 0.20
CA ALA A 45 -20.35 5.93 -0.61
C ALA A 45 -21.81 5.60 -0.27
N ASP A 46 -22.69 5.55 -1.28
CA ASP A 46 -24.08 5.09 -1.10
C ASP A 46 -24.16 3.57 -0.92
N ILE A 47 -23.21 2.85 -1.52
CA ILE A 47 -23.08 1.40 -1.43
C ILE A 47 -21.61 0.98 -1.22
N VAL A 48 -21.36 -0.12 -0.50
CA VAL A 48 -20.03 -0.73 -0.33
C VAL A 48 -19.60 -1.49 -1.58
N ALA A 49 -20.56 -2.02 -2.35
CA ALA A 49 -20.26 -2.72 -3.59
C ALA A 49 -19.54 -1.83 -4.63
N PRO A 50 -18.74 -2.40 -5.54
CA PRO A 50 -18.07 -1.64 -6.60
C PRO A 50 -19.07 -0.91 -7.50
N PHE A 51 -18.74 0.32 -7.91
CA PHE A 51 -19.58 1.12 -8.80
C PHE A 51 -18.77 2.09 -9.67
N HIS A 52 -19.39 2.56 -10.74
CA HIS A 52 -18.89 3.65 -11.57
C HIS A 52 -20.04 4.62 -11.84
N ALA A 53 -19.99 5.79 -11.21
CA ALA A 53 -21.00 6.83 -11.30
C ALA A 53 -20.29 8.20 -11.32
N PRO A 54 -19.83 8.67 -12.49
CA PRO A 54 -19.07 9.91 -12.60
C PRO A 54 -19.66 11.08 -11.80
N PRO A 55 -18.84 11.83 -11.05
CA PRO A 55 -17.37 11.78 -11.05
C PRO A 55 -16.77 10.74 -10.10
N PHE A 56 -17.58 9.84 -9.52
CA PHE A 56 -17.13 8.87 -8.52
C PHE A 56 -16.99 7.45 -9.06
N VAL A 57 -16.02 6.73 -8.52
CA VAL A 57 -15.76 5.33 -8.85
C VAL A 57 -15.25 4.59 -7.63
N LYS A 58 -15.68 3.34 -7.50
CA LYS A 58 -15.23 2.43 -6.46
C LYS A 58 -14.82 1.11 -7.12
N PRO A 59 -13.52 0.88 -7.32
CA PRO A 59 -13.03 -0.33 -7.94
C PRO A 59 -13.30 -1.56 -7.07
N ARG A 60 -13.25 -2.75 -7.67
CA ARG A 60 -13.36 -4.03 -6.96
C ARG A 60 -12.25 -4.14 -5.91
N PHE A 61 -12.58 -4.72 -4.75
CA PHE A 61 -11.68 -4.93 -3.60
C PHE A 61 -11.32 -3.68 -2.78
N HIS A 62 -11.81 -2.49 -3.14
CA HIS A 62 -11.61 -1.27 -2.35
C HIS A 62 -12.68 -1.12 -1.27
N VAL A 63 -12.73 -2.06 -0.33
CA VAL A 63 -13.84 -2.14 0.65
C VAL A 63 -13.90 -0.95 1.62
N ARG A 64 -12.83 -0.14 1.71
CA ARG A 64 -12.73 1.06 2.57
C ARG A 64 -12.42 2.35 1.82
N ALA A 65 -12.46 2.36 0.49
CA ALA A 65 -12.21 3.57 -0.28
C ALA A 65 -13.14 3.71 -1.49
N MET A 66 -13.55 4.93 -1.77
CA MET A 66 -14.06 5.36 -3.07
C MET A 66 -13.22 6.53 -3.60
N TYR A 67 -13.35 6.81 -4.89
CA TYR A 67 -12.52 7.79 -5.58
C TYR A 67 -13.37 8.78 -6.34
N ARG A 68 -12.93 10.04 -6.35
CA ARG A 68 -13.40 11.08 -7.24
C ARG A 68 -12.34 11.34 -8.31
N CYS A 69 -12.69 11.16 -9.57
CA CYS A 69 -11.88 11.53 -10.73
C CYS A 69 -11.68 13.04 -10.77
N VAL A 70 -10.44 13.55 -10.88
CA VAL A 70 -10.18 15.01 -10.83
C VAL A 70 -10.86 15.75 -11.98
N ASP A 71 -10.72 15.23 -13.20
CA ASP A 71 -11.37 15.70 -14.43
C ASP A 71 -12.85 15.29 -14.55
N GLY A 72 -13.36 14.53 -13.59
CA GLY A 72 -14.70 13.95 -13.60
C GLY A 72 -14.86 12.69 -14.45
N HIS A 73 -13.81 12.26 -15.18
CA HIS A 73 -13.87 11.16 -16.14
C HIS A 73 -12.58 10.32 -16.10
N GLY A 74 -12.55 9.28 -15.28
CA GLY A 74 -11.46 8.31 -15.28
C GLY A 74 -10.28 8.68 -14.39
N PHE A 75 -9.12 8.07 -14.62
CA PHE A 75 -7.97 8.14 -13.70
C PHE A 75 -6.78 8.95 -14.23
N ASP A 76 -6.88 9.48 -15.44
CA ASP A 76 -5.75 10.01 -16.19
C ASP A 76 -5.19 11.30 -15.58
N GLN A 77 -6.06 12.14 -14.99
CA GLN A 77 -5.68 13.38 -14.28
C GLN A 77 -5.50 13.17 -12.76
N GLY A 78 -5.42 11.91 -12.33
CA GLY A 78 -5.39 11.53 -10.92
C GLY A 78 -6.77 11.52 -10.26
N VAL A 79 -6.79 11.16 -8.98
CA VAL A 79 -8.02 10.99 -8.21
C VAL A 79 -7.89 11.51 -6.78
N ILE A 80 -9.02 11.87 -6.19
CA ILE A 80 -9.13 12.10 -4.76
C ILE A 80 -9.83 10.90 -4.13
N ALA A 81 -9.11 10.17 -3.28
CA ALA A 81 -9.67 9.05 -2.52
C ALA A 81 -10.33 9.54 -1.24
N LEU A 82 -11.45 8.91 -0.90
CA LEU A 82 -12.25 9.11 0.30
C LEU A 82 -12.30 7.77 1.05
N LYS A 83 -11.37 7.57 1.98
CA LYS A 83 -11.20 6.31 2.74
C LYS A 83 -12.02 6.36 4.03
N GLY A 84 -12.83 5.34 4.31
CA GLY A 84 -13.67 5.25 5.52
C GLY A 84 -15.06 5.86 5.39
N THR A 85 -15.53 6.09 4.15
CA THR A 85 -16.88 6.64 3.91
C THR A 85 -17.97 5.58 3.83
N GLU A 86 -17.57 4.31 3.74
CA GLU A 86 -18.44 3.17 3.50
C GLU A 86 -19.31 2.80 4.70
N THR A 87 -19.02 3.34 5.88
CA THR A 87 -19.87 3.20 7.07
C THR A 87 -21.22 3.91 6.91
N ALA A 88 -21.36 4.82 5.94
CA ALA A 88 -22.62 5.45 5.58
C ALA A 88 -23.38 4.74 4.45
N ALA A 89 -22.82 3.67 3.90
CA ALA A 89 -23.45 2.93 2.82
C ALA A 89 -24.72 2.21 3.29
N ARG A 90 -25.79 2.27 2.49
CA ARG A 90 -27.08 1.65 2.82
C ARG A 90 -27.03 0.12 2.88
N ASP A 91 -26.05 -0.49 2.21
CA ASP A 91 -25.79 -1.93 2.20
C ASP A 91 -24.65 -2.34 3.16
N MET A 92 -24.20 -1.45 4.06
CA MET A 92 -23.11 -1.73 5.01
C MET A 92 -23.35 -3.02 5.81
N ARG A 93 -24.56 -3.20 6.35
CA ARG A 93 -24.93 -4.43 7.09
C ARG A 93 -24.75 -5.68 6.23
N LEU A 94 -25.24 -5.65 4.99
CA LEU A 94 -25.13 -6.76 4.05
C LEU A 94 -23.66 -7.04 3.70
N ALA A 95 -22.85 -5.98 3.53
CA ALA A 95 -21.43 -6.10 3.28
C ALA A 95 -20.71 -6.78 4.46
N LEU A 96 -20.98 -6.37 5.70
CA LEU A 96 -20.44 -7.01 6.89
C LEU A 96 -20.81 -8.50 6.95
N GLN A 97 -22.09 -8.83 6.76
CA GLN A 97 -22.56 -10.23 6.72
C GLN A 97 -21.93 -11.04 5.59
N THR A 98 -21.73 -10.44 4.42
CA THR A 98 -21.09 -11.13 3.29
C THR A 98 -19.61 -11.40 3.56
N MET A 99 -18.93 -10.53 4.33
CA MET A 99 -17.56 -10.75 4.74
C MET A 99 -17.42 -11.86 5.80
N THR A 100 -18.44 -12.11 6.62
CA THR A 100 -18.46 -13.29 7.51
C THR A 100 -18.75 -14.59 6.74
N ALA A 101 -19.54 -14.50 5.66
CA ALA A 101 -19.93 -15.65 4.85
C ALA A 101 -18.76 -16.22 4.02
N GLY A 102 -18.73 -17.55 3.89
CA GLY A 102 -17.88 -18.25 2.92
C GLY A 102 -16.80 -19.15 3.49
N ARG A 103 -16.68 -19.30 4.83
CA ARG A 103 -15.76 -20.26 5.45
C ARG A 103 -16.36 -20.90 6.72
N PRO A 104 -16.31 -22.24 6.85
CA PRO A 104 -16.89 -22.93 8.01
C PRO A 104 -16.17 -22.66 9.35
N TYR A 105 -14.98 -22.04 9.35
CA TYR A 105 -14.13 -21.96 10.55
C TYR A 105 -13.45 -20.59 10.79
N VAL A 106 -13.60 -19.61 9.90
CA VAL A 106 -12.92 -18.31 10.04
C VAL A 106 -13.82 -17.17 9.64
N ASN A 107 -14.21 -16.34 10.61
CA ASN A 107 -14.84 -15.06 10.37
C ASN A 107 -13.79 -14.10 9.76
N ARG A 108 -13.94 -13.73 8.48
CA ARG A 108 -12.91 -12.91 7.79
C ARG A 108 -12.81 -11.49 8.35
N ILE A 109 -13.90 -10.97 8.91
CA ILE A 109 -13.88 -9.67 9.58
C ILE A 109 -12.97 -9.74 10.81
N GLU A 110 -13.13 -10.77 11.62
CA GLU A 110 -12.28 -10.97 12.80
C GLU A 110 -10.83 -11.22 12.42
N LEU A 111 -10.59 -12.05 11.39
CA LEU A 111 -9.23 -12.26 10.88
C LEU A 111 -8.58 -10.94 10.45
N PHE A 112 -9.33 -10.09 9.75
CA PHE A 112 -8.86 -8.75 9.36
C PHE A 112 -8.51 -7.91 10.60
N MET A 113 -9.37 -7.89 11.63
CA MET A 113 -9.08 -7.18 12.88
C MET A 113 -7.83 -7.73 13.58
N TYR A 114 -7.66 -9.05 13.67
CA TYR A 114 -6.51 -9.67 14.32
C TYR A 114 -5.19 -9.47 13.57
N GLN A 115 -5.23 -9.49 12.24
CA GLN A 115 -4.02 -9.39 11.41
C GLN A 115 -3.60 -7.93 11.18
N GLU A 116 -4.59 -7.10 10.83
CA GLU A 116 -4.35 -5.74 10.35
C GLU A 116 -4.54 -4.70 11.46
N TYR A 117 -5.14 -5.07 12.60
CA TYR A 117 -5.53 -4.14 13.68
C TYR A 117 -6.38 -2.97 13.16
N LYS A 118 -7.25 -3.26 12.20
CA LYS A 118 -8.11 -2.30 11.50
C LYS A 118 -9.57 -2.75 11.60
N LEU A 119 -10.49 -1.80 11.75
CA LEU A 119 -11.92 -2.09 11.74
C LEU A 119 -12.39 -2.41 10.31
N PRO A 120 -13.29 -3.38 10.10
CA PRO A 120 -13.81 -3.72 8.78
C PRO A 120 -14.65 -2.55 8.22
N ILE A 121 -14.47 -2.19 6.96
CA ILE A 121 -15.23 -1.10 6.28
C ILE A 121 -14.93 0.31 6.83
N ALA A 122 -14.74 0.47 8.13
CA ALA A 122 -14.41 1.72 8.81
C ALA A 122 -12.91 2.04 8.80
N VAL A 123 -12.60 3.31 9.07
CA VAL A 123 -11.26 3.79 9.36
C VAL A 123 -11.32 4.49 10.71
N ARG A 124 -10.37 4.16 11.60
CA ARG A 124 -10.27 4.84 12.89
C ARG A 124 -9.70 6.24 12.70
N LEU A 125 -10.11 7.21 13.51
CA LEU A 125 -9.62 8.58 13.41
C LEU A 125 -8.11 8.63 13.67
N ARG A 126 -7.62 7.90 14.67
CA ARG A 126 -6.20 7.76 14.95
C ARG A 126 -5.44 7.11 13.79
N GLU A 127 -6.00 6.07 13.17
CA GLU A 127 -5.43 5.47 11.94
C GLU A 127 -5.31 6.54 10.84
N ALA A 128 -6.40 7.25 10.56
CA ALA A 128 -6.42 8.31 9.55
C ALA A 128 -5.39 9.42 9.81
N LEU A 129 -5.31 9.91 11.04
CA LEU A 129 -4.36 10.96 11.43
C LEU A 129 -2.90 10.48 11.35
N LEU A 130 -2.62 9.24 11.77
CA LEU A 130 -1.28 8.67 11.68
C LEU A 130 -0.85 8.50 10.22
N ASP A 131 -1.73 7.95 9.38
CA ASP A 131 -1.46 7.79 7.95
C ASP A 131 -1.24 9.15 7.28
N ALA A 132 -2.10 10.14 7.56
CA ALA A 132 -1.98 11.48 6.98
C ALA A 132 -0.64 12.14 7.37
N ARG A 133 -0.21 12.02 8.63
CA ARG A 133 1.08 12.57 9.08
C ARG A 133 2.28 11.87 8.45
N LYS A 134 2.25 10.54 8.35
CA LYS A 134 3.30 9.76 7.66
C LYS A 134 3.38 10.14 6.19
N ALA A 135 2.24 10.20 5.52
CA ALA A 135 2.15 10.59 4.12
C ALA A 135 2.68 12.02 3.88
N LEU A 136 2.34 12.97 4.75
CA LEU A 136 2.85 14.34 4.67
C LEU A 136 4.36 14.37 4.83
N ALA A 137 4.88 13.75 5.89
CA ALA A 137 6.31 13.70 6.16
C ALA A 137 7.12 13.06 5.03
N LEU A 138 6.57 12.02 4.38
CA LEU A 138 7.20 11.39 3.23
C LEU A 138 7.19 12.30 2.00
N ASN A 139 6.05 12.91 1.67
CA ASN A 139 5.96 13.84 0.54
C ASN A 139 6.88 15.05 0.73
N GLN A 140 6.99 15.58 1.95
CA GLN A 140 7.94 16.65 2.28
C GLN A 140 9.39 16.22 2.04
N ALA A 141 9.77 15.02 2.49
CA ALA A 141 11.11 14.49 2.29
C ALA A 141 11.42 14.30 0.80
N LEU A 142 10.52 13.64 0.06
CA LEU A 142 10.69 13.43 -1.38
C LEU A 142 10.75 14.74 -2.15
N TRP A 143 9.92 15.72 -1.80
CA TRP A 143 9.94 17.02 -2.44
C TRP A 143 11.25 17.76 -2.16
N THR A 144 11.71 17.75 -0.91
CA THR A 144 12.98 18.40 -0.52
C THR A 144 14.15 17.76 -1.25
N THR A 145 14.14 16.45 -1.46
CA THR A 145 15.24 15.72 -2.09
C THR A 145 15.21 15.78 -3.62
N PHE A 146 14.03 15.74 -4.25
CA PHE A 146 13.90 15.55 -5.70
C PHE A 146 13.16 16.66 -6.43
N GLU A 147 12.52 17.60 -5.72
CA GLU A 147 11.70 18.68 -6.28
C GLU A 147 10.57 18.22 -7.24
N GLU A 148 10.16 16.96 -7.10
CA GLU A 148 9.17 16.32 -7.96
C GLU A 148 8.12 15.58 -7.14
N GLN A 149 6.88 15.60 -7.63
CA GLN A 149 5.79 14.82 -7.05
C GLN A 149 5.98 13.33 -7.38
N ALA A 150 6.25 12.53 -6.35
CA ALA A 150 6.27 11.09 -6.48
C ALA A 150 4.83 10.53 -6.66
N PRO A 151 4.66 9.39 -7.34
CA PRO A 151 3.37 8.74 -7.54
C PRO A 151 2.93 7.97 -6.27
N ILE A 152 2.78 8.70 -5.17
CA ILE A 152 2.28 8.22 -3.87
C ILE A 152 1.14 9.13 -3.40
N PRO A 153 0.28 8.68 -2.46
CA PRO A 153 -0.79 9.52 -1.95
C PRO A 153 -0.26 10.76 -1.22
N VAL A 154 -0.88 11.90 -1.52
CA VAL A 154 -0.71 13.18 -0.80
C VAL A 154 -1.91 13.36 0.15
N PRO A 155 -1.71 13.49 1.47
CA PRO A 155 -2.81 13.70 2.41
C PRO A 155 -3.42 15.06 2.16
N LEU A 156 -4.74 15.14 1.97
CA LEU A 156 -5.45 16.41 1.81
C LEU A 156 -6.12 16.81 3.11
N GLY A 157 -6.85 15.88 3.75
CA GLY A 157 -7.60 16.17 4.96
C GLY A 157 -8.05 14.93 5.72
N VAL A 158 -8.35 15.11 7.00
CA VAL A 158 -8.99 14.09 7.85
C VAL A 158 -10.23 14.70 8.48
N PHE A 159 -11.35 14.00 8.40
CA PHE A 159 -12.60 14.39 9.01
C PHE A 159 -13.02 13.38 10.06
N ARG A 160 -13.72 13.83 11.09
CA ARG A 160 -14.31 12.98 12.12
C ARG A 160 -15.76 12.67 11.81
N TRP A 161 -16.18 11.43 11.99
CA TRP A 161 -17.60 11.07 12.00
C TRP A 161 -18.28 11.56 13.28
N PRO A 162 -19.56 12.00 13.24
CA PRO A 162 -20.33 12.23 14.45
C PRO A 162 -20.45 10.96 15.30
N VAL A 163 -20.59 11.13 16.60
CA VAL A 163 -20.66 10.02 17.57
C VAL A 163 -21.87 9.12 17.29
N GLU A 164 -22.97 9.68 16.82
CA GLU A 164 -24.18 8.93 16.47
C GLU A 164 -23.93 7.97 15.31
N HIS A 165 -23.12 8.39 14.33
CA HIS A 165 -22.75 7.56 13.19
C HIS A 165 -21.82 6.43 13.59
N GLN A 166 -20.84 6.73 14.46
CA GLN A 166 -19.97 5.73 15.04
C GLN A 166 -20.77 4.66 15.80
N ARG A 167 -21.69 5.05 16.69
CA ARG A 167 -22.53 4.11 17.44
C ARG A 167 -23.36 3.22 16.52
N ALA A 168 -23.94 3.79 15.47
CA ALA A 168 -24.70 3.02 14.49
C ALA A 168 -23.83 1.96 13.78
N TYR A 169 -22.58 2.31 13.43
CA TYR A 169 -21.63 1.35 12.88
C TYR A 169 -21.25 0.25 13.90
N GLU A 170 -20.93 0.64 15.13
CA GLU A 170 -20.57 -0.29 16.21
C GLU A 170 -21.70 -1.29 16.49
N ASP A 171 -22.94 -0.82 16.57
CA ASP A 171 -24.12 -1.67 16.74
C ASP A 171 -24.26 -2.71 15.61
N GLU A 172 -23.95 -2.34 14.37
CA GLU A 172 -23.98 -3.26 13.23
C GLU A 172 -22.81 -4.24 13.23
N LEU A 173 -21.62 -3.78 13.62
CA LEU A 173 -20.44 -4.62 13.76
C LEU A 173 -20.67 -5.69 14.83
N GLN A 174 -21.18 -5.32 16.01
CA GLN A 174 -21.40 -6.26 17.11
C GLN A 174 -22.34 -7.41 16.75
N LYS A 175 -23.28 -7.20 15.82
CA LYS A 175 -24.22 -8.24 15.36
C LYS A 175 -23.55 -9.35 14.53
N VAL A 176 -22.33 -9.15 14.05
CA VAL A 176 -21.61 -10.08 13.18
C VAL A 176 -20.31 -10.62 13.77
N LEU A 177 -19.96 -10.20 14.99
CA LEU A 177 -18.77 -10.65 15.70
C LEU A 177 -19.10 -11.79 16.67
N SER A 178 -18.12 -12.66 16.91
CA SER A 178 -18.07 -13.52 18.10
C SER A 178 -17.65 -12.73 19.34
N ASP A 179 -17.77 -13.32 20.52
CA ASP A 179 -17.35 -12.70 21.78
C ASP A 179 -15.87 -12.25 21.74
N THR A 180 -14.96 -13.09 21.22
CA THR A 180 -13.54 -12.72 21.07
C THR A 180 -13.35 -11.59 20.04
N GLY A 181 -14.13 -11.61 18.94
CA GLY A 181 -14.13 -10.53 17.96
C GLY A 181 -14.58 -9.21 18.58
N ALA A 182 -15.61 -9.25 19.43
CA ALA A 182 -16.13 -8.09 20.15
C ALA A 182 -15.12 -7.50 21.13
N GLU A 183 -14.39 -8.33 21.88
CA GLU A 183 -13.30 -7.89 22.76
C GLU A 183 -12.19 -7.15 21.98
N VAL A 184 -11.81 -7.68 20.81
CA VAL A 184 -10.81 -6.99 19.97
C VAL A 184 -11.37 -5.71 19.37
N ALA A 185 -12.63 -5.70 18.94
CA ALA A 185 -13.28 -4.47 18.48
C ALA A 185 -13.33 -3.40 19.58
N GLU A 186 -13.58 -3.79 20.84
CA GLU A 186 -13.53 -2.90 22.01
C GLU A 186 -12.12 -2.31 22.21
N GLN A 187 -11.07 -3.12 22.13
CA GLN A 187 -9.69 -2.64 22.21
C GLN A 187 -9.31 -1.69 21.06
N LEU A 188 -10.00 -1.82 19.91
CA LEU A 188 -9.83 -0.95 18.76
C LEU A 188 -10.72 0.30 18.81
N GLN A 189 -11.55 0.49 19.86
CA GLN A 189 -12.44 1.64 19.99
C GLN A 189 -11.67 2.96 19.88
N ASP A 190 -12.16 3.79 18.98
CA ASP A 190 -11.68 5.15 18.69
C ASP A 190 -12.80 5.87 17.95
N SER A 191 -12.73 7.19 17.83
CA SER A 191 -13.57 7.92 16.88
C SER A 191 -13.39 7.35 15.47
N LEU A 192 -14.44 7.31 14.65
CA LEU A 192 -14.29 6.97 13.23
C LEU A 192 -13.85 8.22 12.44
N GLY A 193 -13.01 8.00 11.43
CA GLY A 193 -12.51 9.05 10.56
C GLY A 193 -12.79 8.80 9.07
N VAL A 194 -12.79 9.89 8.31
CA VAL A 194 -12.67 9.86 6.84
C VAL A 194 -11.36 10.50 6.46
N LEU A 195 -10.61 9.80 5.63
CA LEU A 195 -9.27 10.19 5.22
C LEU A 195 -9.26 10.50 3.73
N VAL A 196 -8.84 11.71 3.39
CA VAL A 196 -8.88 12.24 2.03
C VAL A 196 -7.46 12.35 1.48
N TYR A 197 -7.19 11.67 0.37
CA TYR A 197 -5.89 11.69 -0.30
C TYR A 197 -6.01 12.08 -1.76
N TYR A 198 -5.05 12.82 -2.28
CA TYR A 198 -4.83 12.94 -3.73
C TYR A 198 -3.84 11.88 -4.18
N PHE A 199 -4.22 11.12 -5.20
CA PHE A 199 -3.31 10.29 -5.98
C PHE A 199 -3.03 11.00 -7.29
N PRO A 200 -1.77 11.37 -7.58
CA PRO A 200 -1.41 12.06 -8.82
C PRO A 200 -1.54 11.17 -10.06
N ARG A 201 -1.71 9.87 -9.86
CA ARG A 201 -1.94 8.88 -10.90
C ARG A 201 -3.03 7.87 -10.51
N SER A 202 -3.21 6.84 -11.31
CA SER A 202 -4.29 5.87 -11.20
C SER A 202 -4.04 4.87 -10.05
N PRO A 203 -4.95 4.74 -9.07
CA PRO A 203 -4.78 3.82 -7.94
C PRO A 203 -5.09 2.36 -8.32
N ILE A 204 -4.97 2.01 -9.60
CA ILE A 204 -5.18 0.65 -10.09
C ILE A 204 -3.98 -0.19 -9.67
N ARG A 205 -4.23 -1.12 -8.74
CA ARG A 205 -3.24 -2.02 -8.16
C ARG A 205 -2.99 -3.22 -9.06
N VAL A 206 -1.80 -3.82 -8.98
CA VAL A 206 -1.48 -5.07 -9.69
C VAL A 206 -2.51 -6.16 -9.40
N ARG A 207 -3.01 -6.26 -8.17
CA ARG A 207 -4.07 -7.22 -7.79
C ARG A 207 -5.36 -7.08 -8.59
N HIS A 208 -5.70 -5.90 -9.12
CA HIS A 208 -6.91 -5.75 -9.96
C HIS A 208 -6.79 -6.52 -11.27
N LEU A 209 -5.59 -6.58 -11.84
CA LEU A 209 -5.36 -7.17 -13.14
C LEU A 209 -5.69 -8.67 -13.17
N ARG A 210 -5.61 -9.37 -12.02
CA ARG A 210 -6.02 -10.78 -11.86
C ARG A 210 -7.48 -11.04 -12.23
N HIS A 211 -8.32 -10.01 -12.13
CA HIS A 211 -9.78 -10.09 -12.30
C HIS A 211 -10.29 -9.37 -13.56
N GLU A 212 -9.41 -8.70 -14.30
CA GLU A 212 -9.75 -8.04 -15.56
C GLU A 212 -9.44 -8.94 -16.76
N LYS A 213 -10.04 -8.63 -17.92
CA LYS A 213 -9.71 -9.33 -19.16
C LYS A 213 -8.27 -8.96 -19.54
N THR A 214 -7.51 -9.95 -20.03
CA THR A 214 -6.07 -9.87 -20.34
C THR A 214 -5.66 -8.72 -21.26
N SER A 215 -6.59 -8.13 -22.02
CA SER A 215 -6.34 -6.97 -22.89
C SER A 215 -5.96 -5.68 -22.16
N ALA A 216 -6.10 -5.62 -20.83
CA ALA A 216 -5.67 -4.48 -20.01
C ALA A 216 -4.18 -4.55 -19.60
N TYR A 217 -3.50 -5.68 -19.85
CA TYR A 217 -2.07 -5.79 -19.55
C TYR A 217 -1.24 -5.09 -20.64
N PRO A 218 -0.25 -4.27 -20.26
CA PRO A 218 0.77 -3.82 -21.20
C PRO A 218 1.48 -5.01 -21.86
N ASP A 219 2.10 -4.77 -23.01
CA ASP A 219 3.03 -5.71 -23.62
C ASP A 219 4.26 -5.95 -22.71
N ALA A 220 5.18 -6.84 -23.13
CA ALA A 220 6.34 -7.17 -22.32
C ALA A 220 7.23 -5.95 -22.01
N ALA A 221 7.39 -5.03 -22.96
CA ALA A 221 8.18 -3.82 -22.80
C ALA A 221 7.54 -2.87 -21.78
N GLY A 222 6.23 -2.63 -21.90
CA GLY A 222 5.48 -1.83 -20.95
C GLY A 222 5.51 -2.44 -19.55
N ARG A 223 5.46 -3.77 -19.41
CA ARG A 223 5.59 -4.41 -18.10
C ARG A 223 6.97 -4.22 -17.49
N ALA A 224 8.04 -4.33 -18.28
CA ALA A 224 9.41 -4.08 -17.83
C ALA A 224 9.60 -2.63 -17.35
N GLU A 225 9.02 -1.66 -18.06
CA GLU A 225 9.02 -0.26 -17.66
C GLU A 225 8.33 -0.04 -16.31
N ARG A 226 7.19 -0.71 -16.06
CA ARG A 226 6.50 -0.61 -14.75
C ARG A 226 7.34 -1.16 -13.61
N VAL A 227 7.98 -2.32 -13.80
CA VAL A 227 8.90 -2.86 -12.79
C VAL A 227 10.03 -1.87 -12.50
N ARG A 228 10.65 -1.30 -13.54
CA ARG A 228 11.70 -0.28 -13.36
C ARG A 228 11.19 0.92 -12.56
N SER A 229 9.99 1.40 -12.85
CA SER A 229 9.41 2.55 -12.13
C SER A 229 9.17 2.25 -10.64
N TRP A 230 8.80 1.01 -10.27
CA TRP A 230 8.68 0.61 -8.86
C TRP A 230 10.04 0.54 -8.17
N VAL A 231 11.06 0.00 -8.84
CA VAL A 231 12.44 -0.05 -8.33
C VAL A 231 12.98 1.36 -8.12
N GLU A 232 12.79 2.25 -9.08
CA GLU A 232 13.20 3.66 -8.99
C GLU A 232 12.47 4.39 -7.86
N LEU A 233 11.16 4.18 -7.70
CA LEU A 233 10.42 4.77 -6.59
C LEU A 233 10.91 4.24 -5.25
N ALA A 234 11.15 2.92 -5.11
CA ALA A 234 11.71 2.34 -3.89
C ALA A 234 13.10 2.94 -3.56
N ALA A 235 13.97 3.11 -4.56
CA ALA A 235 15.27 3.77 -4.39
C ALA A 235 15.12 5.23 -3.92
N ARG A 236 14.19 5.98 -4.53
CA ARG A 236 13.89 7.37 -4.12
C ARG A 236 13.41 7.47 -2.67
N LEU A 237 12.56 6.55 -2.22
CA LEU A 237 12.11 6.49 -0.82
C LEU A 237 13.28 6.24 0.13
N MET A 238 14.20 5.34 -0.24
CA MET A 238 15.38 5.02 0.55
C MET A 238 16.38 6.19 0.64
N VAL A 239 16.60 6.89 -0.48
CA VAL A 239 17.39 8.15 -0.50
C VAL A 239 16.71 9.24 0.33
N ALA A 240 15.38 9.32 0.33
CA ALA A 240 14.63 10.21 1.22
C ALA A 240 14.66 9.76 2.70
N GLY A 241 15.36 8.68 3.04
CA GLY A 241 15.57 8.20 4.41
C GLY A 241 14.46 7.29 4.94
N TYR A 242 13.69 6.63 4.06
CA TYR A 242 12.59 5.74 4.45
C TYR A 242 12.75 4.33 3.90
N PHE A 243 12.48 3.32 4.73
CA PHE A 243 12.15 2.00 4.21
C PHE A 243 10.69 1.98 3.74
N PRO A 244 10.42 1.50 2.51
CA PRO A 244 9.04 1.35 2.02
C PRO A 244 8.31 0.18 2.69
N CYS A 245 9.04 -0.82 3.16
CA CYS A 245 8.48 -1.98 3.86
C CYS A 245 9.30 -2.31 5.11
N THR A 246 8.61 -2.66 6.19
CA THR A 246 9.25 -2.99 7.46
C THR A 246 8.65 -4.23 8.11
N LEU A 247 9.46 -4.92 8.91
CA LEU A 247 9.11 -6.18 9.57
C LEU A 247 7.92 -6.02 10.54
N ASP A 248 7.80 -4.87 11.19
CA ASP A 248 6.67 -4.54 12.08
C ASP A 248 5.34 -4.38 11.32
N ASN A 249 5.38 -3.99 10.05
CA ASN A 249 4.19 -3.75 9.22
C ASN A 249 3.89 -4.89 8.23
N GLN A 250 4.62 -6.00 8.27
CA GLN A 250 4.46 -7.12 7.32
C GLN A 250 3.02 -7.67 7.26
N ARG A 251 2.25 -7.52 8.35
CA ARG A 251 0.86 -8.00 8.46
C ARG A 251 -0.20 -6.89 8.33
N GLN A 252 0.20 -5.62 8.27
CA GLN A 252 -0.70 -4.46 8.30
C GLN A 252 -0.88 -3.79 6.92
N GLY A 253 -0.47 -4.49 5.86
CA GLY A 253 -0.43 -4.00 4.49
C GLY A 253 0.89 -3.28 4.20
N CYS A 254 1.73 -3.87 3.35
CA CYS A 254 2.98 -3.23 2.89
C CYS A 254 2.74 -2.50 1.57
N CYS A 255 3.23 -1.27 1.39
CA CYS A 255 3.04 -0.50 0.16
C CYS A 255 3.68 -1.16 -1.08
N LEU A 256 4.65 -2.06 -0.86
CA LEU A 256 5.29 -2.87 -1.90
C LEU A 256 4.58 -4.19 -2.20
N SER A 257 3.48 -4.53 -1.51
CA SER A 257 2.69 -5.73 -1.83
C SER A 257 1.91 -5.55 -3.15
N ASP A 258 1.58 -6.63 -3.84
CA ASP A 258 0.87 -6.61 -5.14
C ASP A 258 -0.55 -6.01 -5.03
N GLN A 259 -1.11 -6.02 -3.83
CA GLN A 259 -2.35 -5.32 -3.51
C GLN A 259 -2.19 -3.81 -3.33
N ASN A 260 -0.97 -3.28 -3.25
CA ASN A 260 -0.69 -1.86 -2.98
C ASN A 260 0.26 -1.21 -4.01
N VAL A 261 1.00 -1.98 -4.82
CA VAL A 261 1.72 -1.43 -5.98
C VAL A 261 0.75 -1.14 -7.12
N CYS A 262 0.84 0.06 -7.70
CA CYS A 262 -0.02 0.52 -8.77
C CYS A 262 0.60 0.23 -10.15
N VAL A 263 -0.24 -0.12 -11.11
CA VAL A 263 0.16 -0.50 -12.48
C VAL A 263 0.82 0.64 -13.26
N ASP A 264 0.76 1.87 -12.74
CA ASP A 264 1.33 3.08 -13.31
C ASP A 264 2.68 3.48 -12.70
N GLY A 265 3.22 2.65 -11.82
CA GLY A 265 4.49 2.88 -11.13
C GLY A 265 4.37 3.45 -9.71
N GLY A 266 3.15 3.72 -9.23
CA GLY A 266 2.92 4.29 -7.89
C GLY A 266 2.79 3.26 -6.76
N PHE A 267 2.76 3.75 -5.52
CA PHE A 267 2.41 2.97 -4.33
C PHE A 267 1.20 3.57 -3.62
N VAL A 268 0.30 2.73 -3.11
CA VAL A 268 -0.77 3.13 -2.18
C VAL A 268 -0.54 2.52 -0.80
N ASP A 269 -1.31 2.94 0.20
CA ASP A 269 -1.23 2.44 1.59
C ASP A 269 0.21 2.56 2.13
N ILE A 270 0.69 3.81 2.20
CA ILE A 270 2.03 4.16 2.64
C ILE A 270 2.14 4.24 4.18
N ASP A 271 1.21 3.64 4.91
CA ASP A 271 1.26 3.52 6.36
C ASP A 271 2.38 2.59 6.82
N SER A 272 2.84 1.68 5.95
CA SER A 272 3.94 0.75 6.20
C SER A 272 5.34 1.35 6.22
N ILE A 273 5.51 2.60 5.80
CA ILE A 273 6.82 3.23 5.71
C ILE A 273 7.39 3.54 7.10
N LYS A 274 8.72 3.52 7.22
CA LYS A 274 9.43 3.88 8.44
C LYS A 274 10.70 4.64 8.13
N ARG A 275 11.02 5.66 8.92
CA ARG A 275 12.30 6.36 8.78
C ARG A 275 13.43 5.43 9.15
N MET A 276 14.49 5.45 8.36
CA MET A 276 15.72 4.69 8.62
C MET A 276 16.38 5.10 9.93
N SER A 277 16.29 6.39 10.28
CA SER A 277 16.79 6.95 11.55
C SER A 277 16.12 6.35 12.78
N ASP A 278 14.88 5.86 12.65
CA ASP A 278 14.10 5.33 13.78
C ASP A 278 14.43 3.85 14.05
N ILE A 279 15.29 3.24 13.23
CA ILE A 279 15.72 1.85 13.37
C ILE A 279 17.14 1.85 13.91
N THR A 280 17.29 1.70 15.22
CA THR A 280 18.61 1.73 15.88
C THR A 280 19.33 0.38 15.83
N ASP A 281 18.58 -0.72 15.80
CA ASP A 281 19.14 -2.07 15.74
C ASP A 281 19.65 -2.41 14.32
N PRO A 282 20.94 -2.75 14.14
CA PRO A 282 21.49 -3.09 12.83
C PRO A 282 20.85 -4.33 12.19
N GLY A 283 20.43 -5.31 13.01
CA GLY A 283 19.75 -6.52 12.54
C GLY A 283 18.38 -6.20 11.94
N LEU A 284 17.59 -5.35 12.59
CA LEU A 284 16.31 -4.86 12.08
C LEU A 284 16.49 -3.97 10.85
N PHE A 285 17.53 -3.13 10.82
CA PHE A 285 17.84 -2.34 9.62
C PHE A 285 18.09 -3.25 8.43
N HIS A 286 18.95 -4.25 8.61
CA HIS A 286 19.22 -5.24 7.57
C HIS A 286 17.95 -6.01 7.18
N GLY A 287 17.19 -6.50 8.17
CA GLY A 287 15.95 -7.23 7.93
C GLY A 287 14.90 -6.43 7.14
N ASN A 288 14.79 -5.12 7.36
CA ASN A 288 13.88 -4.26 6.60
C ASN A 288 14.34 -4.03 5.15
N LEU A 289 15.65 -3.95 4.91
CA LEU A 289 16.21 -3.91 3.55
C LEU A 289 15.88 -5.21 2.80
N LEU A 290 16.15 -6.35 3.44
CA LEU A 290 15.86 -7.67 2.91
C LEU A 290 14.37 -7.84 2.58
N LEU A 291 13.49 -7.45 3.50
CA LEU A 291 12.05 -7.47 3.29
C LEU A 291 11.63 -6.56 2.13
N THR A 292 12.20 -5.37 2.02
CA THR A 292 11.92 -4.43 0.92
C THR A 292 12.20 -5.07 -0.44
N VAL A 293 13.39 -5.68 -0.60
CA VAL A 293 13.79 -6.36 -1.84
C VAL A 293 12.89 -7.56 -2.12
N ALA A 294 12.61 -8.37 -1.10
CA ALA A 294 11.77 -9.56 -1.21
C ALA A 294 10.32 -9.22 -1.61
N MET A 295 9.73 -8.19 -1.01
CA MET A 295 8.38 -7.73 -1.33
C MET A 295 8.30 -7.13 -2.73
N LEU A 296 9.30 -6.34 -3.13
CA LEU A 296 9.37 -5.81 -4.49
C LEU A 296 9.50 -6.93 -5.51
N ALA A 297 10.37 -7.91 -5.28
CA ALA A 297 10.52 -9.09 -6.14
C ALA A 297 9.24 -9.92 -6.24
N HIS A 298 8.54 -10.12 -5.12
CA HIS A 298 7.24 -10.79 -5.11
C HIS A 298 6.22 -10.06 -6.01
N SER A 299 6.07 -8.74 -5.83
CA SER A 299 5.12 -7.96 -6.62
C SER A 299 5.47 -7.90 -8.11
N CYS A 300 6.77 -7.82 -8.43
CA CYS A 300 7.24 -7.93 -9.81
C CYS A 300 6.92 -9.30 -10.41
N ALA A 301 7.15 -10.39 -9.66
CA ALA A 301 6.84 -11.74 -10.11
C ALA A 301 5.35 -11.90 -10.41
N VAL A 302 4.48 -11.46 -9.50
CA VAL A 302 3.01 -11.50 -9.68
C VAL A 302 2.58 -10.71 -10.90
N TYR A 303 3.16 -9.52 -11.11
CA TYR A 303 2.81 -8.67 -12.24
C TYR A 303 3.29 -9.25 -13.58
N LEU A 304 4.53 -9.73 -13.64
CA LEU A 304 5.17 -10.23 -14.87
C LEU A 304 4.62 -11.58 -15.31
N SER A 305 4.33 -12.48 -14.36
CA SER A 305 3.78 -13.79 -14.70
C SER A 305 2.37 -13.69 -15.28
N GLY A 306 1.67 -12.57 -15.02
CA GLY A 306 0.25 -12.42 -15.33
C GLY A 306 -0.59 -13.51 -14.67
N GLU A 307 -0.02 -14.28 -13.73
CA GLU A 307 -0.68 -15.42 -13.16
C GLU A 307 -1.90 -14.93 -12.39
N LYS A 308 -3.05 -15.48 -12.77
CA LYS A 308 -4.07 -15.86 -11.79
C LYS A 308 -3.40 -16.91 -10.91
N THR A 309 -2.57 -16.48 -9.95
CA THR A 309 -1.85 -17.38 -9.04
C THR A 309 -2.87 -18.41 -8.56
N VAL A 310 -2.59 -19.68 -8.85
CA VAL A 310 -3.46 -20.83 -8.66
C VAL A 310 -4.19 -20.68 -7.35
N ALA A 311 -5.50 -20.34 -7.41
CA ALA A 311 -6.41 -20.11 -6.29
C ALA A 311 -5.71 -20.21 -4.93
N SER A 312 -4.87 -19.23 -4.59
CA SER A 312 -4.18 -19.24 -3.32
C SER A 312 -5.28 -19.21 -2.29
N HIS A 313 -5.46 -20.32 -1.58
CA HIS A 313 -6.61 -20.52 -0.73
C HIS A 313 -6.71 -19.28 0.18
N PRO A 314 -7.80 -18.49 0.14
CA PRO A 314 -7.84 -17.18 0.82
C PRO A 314 -7.69 -17.21 2.36
N ALA A 315 -7.38 -18.39 2.94
CA ALA A 315 -7.00 -18.59 4.34
C ALA A 315 -5.56 -18.12 4.63
N PHE A 316 -4.68 -18.08 3.62
CA PHE A 316 -3.24 -17.86 3.83
C PHE A 316 -2.67 -16.70 3.01
N GLU A 317 -3.50 -15.98 2.24
CA GLU A 317 -3.06 -14.92 1.31
C GLU A 317 -2.51 -13.64 1.98
N GLN A 318 -2.77 -13.40 3.26
CA GLN A 318 -2.34 -12.16 3.92
C GLN A 318 -1.12 -12.30 4.82
N VAL A 319 -0.69 -13.53 5.14
CA VAL A 319 0.56 -13.72 5.87
C VAL A 319 1.65 -14.00 4.86
N VAL A 320 2.07 -12.94 4.17
CA VAL A 320 3.33 -12.96 3.44
C VAL A 320 4.45 -12.99 4.49
N THR A 321 4.69 -14.15 5.12
CA THR A 321 5.89 -14.36 5.93
C THR A 321 7.10 -14.45 5.00
N MET A 322 8.32 -14.16 5.48
CA MET A 322 9.51 -14.50 4.69
C MET A 322 9.47 -15.97 4.24
N HIS A 323 8.98 -16.87 5.08
CA HIS A 323 8.79 -18.27 4.74
C HIS A 323 7.82 -18.51 3.56
N SER A 324 6.78 -17.69 3.39
CA SER A 324 5.90 -17.76 2.20
C SER A 324 6.50 -17.11 0.95
N ILE A 325 7.30 -16.05 1.11
CA ILE A 325 8.01 -15.42 -0.02
C ILE A 325 9.04 -16.40 -0.59
N PHE A 326 9.78 -17.09 0.29
CA PHE A 326 10.87 -17.98 -0.09
C PHE A 326 10.47 -19.46 -0.24
N GLY A 327 9.45 -19.92 0.47
CA GLY A 327 9.09 -21.35 0.57
C GLY A 327 7.96 -21.81 -0.35
N SER A 328 7.06 -20.93 -0.80
CA SER A 328 5.93 -21.30 -1.68
C SER A 328 5.85 -20.51 -2.99
N ASN A 329 6.68 -19.48 -3.17
CA ASN A 329 6.72 -18.69 -4.39
C ASN A 329 8.12 -18.70 -5.03
N LEU A 330 8.45 -19.81 -5.69
CA LEU A 330 9.70 -19.99 -6.44
C LEU A 330 9.95 -18.84 -7.43
N ALA A 331 8.89 -18.31 -8.06
CA ALA A 331 9.01 -17.19 -8.98
C ALA A 331 9.59 -15.95 -8.29
N GLY A 332 9.07 -15.56 -7.12
CA GLY A 332 9.61 -14.44 -6.35
C GLY A 332 11.10 -14.58 -6.01
N ALA A 333 11.51 -15.79 -5.61
CA ALA A 333 12.92 -16.09 -5.34
C ALA A 333 13.81 -15.96 -6.59
N LEU A 334 13.32 -16.33 -7.77
CA LEU A 334 14.05 -16.19 -9.04
C LEU A 334 14.26 -14.73 -9.46
N TYR A 335 13.34 -13.83 -9.11
CA TYR A 335 13.47 -12.40 -9.42
C TYR A 335 14.34 -11.63 -8.42
N LEU A 336 14.56 -12.18 -7.23
CA LEU A 336 15.26 -11.51 -6.15
C LEU A 336 16.67 -10.99 -6.55
N PRO A 337 17.54 -11.76 -7.24
CA PRO A 337 18.85 -11.26 -7.68
C PRO A 337 18.74 -10.09 -8.67
N ALA A 338 17.79 -10.17 -9.60
CA ALA A 338 17.56 -9.15 -10.61
C ALA A 338 17.07 -7.84 -9.97
N ILE A 339 16.08 -7.95 -9.07
CA ILE A 339 15.53 -6.79 -8.35
C ILE A 339 16.57 -6.17 -7.41
N TRP A 340 17.39 -6.97 -6.74
CA TRP A 340 18.50 -6.45 -5.94
C TRP A 340 19.48 -5.66 -6.80
N ARG A 341 19.94 -6.24 -7.92
CA ARG A 341 20.85 -5.54 -8.85
C ARG A 341 20.24 -4.26 -9.36
N ASP A 342 18.97 -4.27 -9.77
CA ASP A 342 18.31 -3.10 -10.34
C ASP A 342 18.09 -2.00 -9.29
N LEU A 343 17.77 -2.37 -8.03
CA LEU A 343 17.65 -1.45 -6.90
C LEU A 343 19.00 -0.83 -6.54
N THR A 344 20.06 -1.64 -6.40
CA THR A 344 21.42 -1.17 -6.17
C THR A 344 21.88 -0.24 -7.28
N SER A 345 21.60 -0.59 -8.54
CA SER A 345 21.91 0.26 -9.69
C SER A 345 21.16 1.59 -9.64
N ALA A 346 19.88 1.59 -9.22
CA ALA A 346 19.10 2.80 -9.07
C ALA A 346 19.63 3.69 -7.94
N LEU A 347 19.97 3.10 -6.78
CA LEU A 347 20.58 3.82 -5.65
C LEU A 347 21.92 4.43 -6.04
N GLN A 348 22.78 3.67 -6.72
CA GLN A 348 24.09 4.13 -7.17
C GLN A 348 23.97 5.32 -8.12
N ARG A 349 23.04 5.29 -9.08
CA ARG A 349 22.77 6.45 -9.96
C ARG A 349 22.35 7.70 -9.18
N LEU A 350 21.53 7.53 -8.13
CA LEU A 350 21.11 8.66 -7.28
C LEU A 350 22.28 9.21 -6.45
N ILE A 351 23.17 8.33 -5.96
CA ILE A 351 24.38 8.74 -5.24
C ILE A 351 25.34 9.50 -6.18
N GLU A 352 25.53 9.01 -7.41
CA GLU A 352 26.34 9.68 -8.44
C GLU A 352 25.77 11.03 -8.86
N ALA A 353 24.44 11.20 -8.78
CA ALA A 353 23.76 12.47 -8.97
C ALA A 353 23.89 13.44 -7.77
N GLY A 354 24.60 13.04 -6.70
CA GLY A 354 24.89 13.88 -5.54
C GLY A 354 23.90 13.73 -4.39
N HIS A 355 22.97 12.78 -4.44
CA HIS A 355 22.07 12.52 -3.31
C HIS A 355 22.76 11.71 -2.22
N THR A 356 22.46 12.01 -0.96
CA THR A 356 22.96 11.27 0.20
C THR A 356 22.01 10.13 0.57
N VAL A 357 22.56 9.00 1.02
CA VAL A 357 21.81 7.88 1.62
C VAL A 357 22.24 7.65 3.07
N ASP A 358 21.48 6.85 3.82
CA ASP A 358 21.90 6.39 5.16
C ASP A 358 23.26 5.67 5.06
N GLU A 359 24.21 6.00 5.93
CA GLU A 359 25.58 5.46 5.93
C GLU A 359 25.61 3.92 6.01
N ARG A 360 24.64 3.32 6.70
CA ARG A 360 24.53 1.86 6.81
C ARG A 360 24.13 1.26 5.48
N LEU A 361 23.21 1.90 4.75
CA LEU A 361 22.84 1.50 3.39
C LEU A 361 24.04 1.66 2.45
N GLU A 362 24.74 2.79 2.51
CA GLU A 362 25.94 3.02 1.70
C GLU A 362 27.02 1.95 1.93
N THR A 363 27.23 1.58 3.19
CA THR A 363 28.16 0.51 3.58
C THR A 363 27.76 -0.84 3.00
N LEU A 364 26.45 -1.16 2.98
CA LEU A 364 25.95 -2.40 2.40
C LEU A 364 26.10 -2.40 0.88
N LEU A 365 25.86 -1.27 0.20
CA LEU A 365 26.04 -1.14 -1.25
C LEU A 365 27.51 -1.33 -1.66
N LYS A 366 28.47 -0.82 -0.86
CA LYS A 366 29.91 -0.96 -1.11
C LYS A 366 30.45 -2.38 -0.93
N LYS A 367 29.74 -3.25 -0.17
CA LYS A 367 30.18 -4.63 0.07
C LYS A 367 29.95 -5.55 -1.14
N ASP A 368 29.29 -5.05 -2.18
CA ASP A 368 29.16 -5.59 -3.55
C ASP A 368 29.22 -7.12 -3.73
N SER A 369 28.45 -7.83 -2.92
CA SER A 369 28.13 -9.23 -3.14
C SER A 369 26.63 -9.35 -2.93
N GLY A 370 25.85 -9.01 -3.97
CA GLY A 370 24.45 -9.46 -4.03
C GLY A 370 24.33 -10.97 -3.77
N ALA A 371 25.40 -11.73 -4.05
CA ALA A 371 25.59 -13.11 -3.64
C ALA A 371 25.55 -13.33 -2.11
N ASP A 372 26.22 -12.51 -1.28
CA ASP A 372 26.21 -12.69 0.17
C ASP A 372 24.83 -12.33 0.75
N LEU A 373 24.17 -11.31 0.19
CA LEU A 373 22.80 -10.98 0.57
C LEU A 373 21.84 -12.14 0.24
N LEU A 374 22.01 -12.76 -0.93
CA LEU A 374 21.22 -13.92 -1.36
C LEU A 374 21.50 -15.14 -0.49
N VAL A 375 22.76 -15.40 -0.14
CA VAL A 375 23.17 -16.50 0.75
C VAL A 375 22.65 -16.25 2.17
N GLU A 376 22.66 -15.02 2.65
CA GLU A 376 22.10 -14.67 3.96
C GLU A 376 20.56 -14.81 3.97
N LEU A 377 19.90 -14.40 2.89
CA LEU A 377 18.47 -14.58 2.70
C LEU A 377 18.05 -16.04 2.68
N THR A 378 18.80 -16.89 1.96
CA THR A 378 18.48 -18.32 1.86
C THR A 378 18.84 -19.10 3.13
N SER A 379 19.94 -18.76 3.79
CA SER A 379 20.37 -19.42 5.05
C SER A 379 19.48 -19.10 6.26
N ARG A 380 18.75 -17.98 6.23
CA ARG A 380 17.80 -17.59 7.29
C ARG A 380 16.38 -18.12 7.08
N ILE A 381 16.11 -18.91 6.02
CA ILE A 381 14.81 -19.58 5.84
C ILE A 381 14.71 -20.73 6.86
N PRO A 382 13.85 -20.63 7.89
CA PRO A 382 13.73 -21.71 8.87
C PRO A 382 13.15 -22.95 8.19
N GLY A 383 13.85 -24.09 8.28
CA GLY A 383 13.39 -25.38 7.74
C GLY A 383 14.30 -26.04 6.69
N GLN A 384 15.37 -25.37 6.23
CA GLN A 384 16.45 -26.05 5.50
C GLN A 384 17.61 -26.39 6.46
N SER A 385 17.39 -27.40 7.32
CA SER A 385 18.49 -28.04 8.03
C SER A 385 19.24 -28.98 7.07
N GLU A 386 20.49 -28.62 6.76
CA GLU A 386 21.64 -29.47 6.40
C GLU A 386 21.56 -30.46 5.22
N SER A 387 20.50 -30.54 4.41
CA SER A 387 20.44 -31.49 3.27
C SER A 387 20.68 -30.89 1.88
N SER A 388 20.95 -29.59 1.73
CA SER A 388 21.11 -28.90 0.44
C SER A 388 22.54 -28.39 0.19
N SER A 389 23.56 -29.17 0.55
CA SER A 389 24.91 -28.98 0.00
C SER A 389 24.96 -29.52 -1.43
N GLU A 390 24.50 -28.73 -2.41
CA GLU A 390 24.78 -28.80 -3.87
C GLU A 390 23.60 -28.22 -4.69
N MET A 391 23.17 -26.98 -4.39
CA MET A 391 22.53 -26.14 -5.42
C MET A 391 23.53 -25.11 -5.90
N THR A 392 24.31 -25.46 -6.93
CA THR A 392 25.15 -24.53 -7.66
C THR A 392 24.25 -23.62 -8.49
N PHE A 393 23.97 -22.42 -7.99
CA PHE A 393 23.28 -21.39 -8.79
C PHE A 393 24.20 -20.96 -9.93
N HIS A 394 23.97 -21.48 -11.14
CA HIS A 394 24.59 -20.92 -12.34
C HIS A 394 23.99 -19.53 -12.61
N THR A 395 24.79 -18.48 -12.39
CA THR A 395 24.42 -17.06 -12.56
C THR A 395 24.18 -16.62 -14.02
N SER A 396 23.96 -17.56 -14.95
CA SER A 396 23.61 -17.26 -16.35
C SER A 396 22.09 -17.16 -16.56
N VAL A 397 21.37 -16.55 -15.62
CA VAL A 397 19.98 -16.15 -15.86
C VAL A 397 20.01 -14.92 -16.76
N LYS A 398 19.66 -15.09 -18.05
CA LYS A 398 19.40 -13.95 -18.94
C LYS A 398 18.43 -13.01 -18.25
N HIS A 399 18.73 -11.71 -18.29
CA HIS A 399 17.94 -10.69 -17.63
C HIS A 399 16.47 -10.80 -18.11
N PRO A 400 15.47 -10.92 -17.22
CA PRO A 400 14.07 -11.07 -17.64
C PRO A 400 13.50 -9.81 -18.32
N PHE A 401 14.31 -8.76 -18.49
CA PHE A 401 13.94 -7.46 -19.04
C PHE A 401 14.75 -7.11 -20.30
N GLU A 402 15.60 -8.01 -20.80
CA GLU A 402 16.19 -7.88 -22.13
C GLU A 402 15.14 -8.26 -23.18
N ALA A 403 14.77 -7.32 -24.04
CA ALA A 403 14.02 -7.62 -25.25
C ALA A 403 14.84 -8.60 -26.13
N PRO A 404 14.20 -9.52 -26.86
CA PRO A 404 14.90 -10.51 -27.68
C PRO A 404 15.85 -9.91 -28.71
#